data_AF-A0A7X9FUE9-F1
#
_entry.id   AF-A0A7X9FUE9-F1
#
_cell.length_a   1.000
_cell.length_b   1.000
_cell.length_c   1.000
_cell.angle_alpha   90.00
_cell.angle_beta   90.00
_cell.angle_gamma   90.00
#
_symmetry.space_group_name_H-M   'P 1'
#
loop_
_entity.id
_entity.type
_entity.pdbx_description
1 polymer ?
#
loop_
_entity_poly.entity_id
_entity_poly.type
_entity_poly.pdbx_seq_one_letter_code
_entity_poly.pdbx_strand_id
1 'polypeptide(L)'
;LQALGSKLTYSSPEEHDKMMAVVQVLVHFNTIVMGETLRDSGISILDTLKFTSPIYKLELSLIGRLFAQDPTLYAEILFQNPYSKNMRELFLKTANKFSCLLDREDRDAFKEHFVFGKEYFNYFAEESMQLSDRIIEEVVTNRLLINDHH
;
A
#
# COMPACT_ATOMS: atom_id res chain seq x y z
N LEU A 1 10.40 -24.51 9.76
CA LEU A 1 9.07 -23.93 9.41
C LEU A 1 8.21 -23.56 10.63
N GLN A 2 8.54 -23.95 11.88
CA GLN A 2 7.92 -23.38 13.10
C GLN A 2 8.81 -22.34 13.82
N ALA A 3 10.07 -22.18 13.42
CA ALA A 3 11.04 -21.32 14.09
C ALA A 3 10.83 -19.80 13.89
N LEU A 4 9.80 -19.38 13.12
CA LEU A 4 9.49 -17.97 12.83
C LEU A 4 8.08 -17.55 13.27
N GLY A 5 7.38 -18.36 14.08
CA GLY A 5 6.01 -18.03 14.51
C GLY A 5 4.94 -18.17 13.42
N SER A 6 5.24 -18.87 12.33
CA SER A 6 4.31 -19.11 11.22
C SER A 6 3.13 -20.00 11.66
N LYS A 7 1.92 -19.43 11.68
CA LYS A 7 0.65 -20.14 11.89
C LYS A 7 0.24 -20.84 10.59
N LEU A 8 0.22 -22.18 10.60
CA LEU A 8 -0.26 -22.95 9.46
C LEU A 8 -1.77 -22.74 9.31
N THR A 9 -2.22 -22.34 8.12
CA THR A 9 -3.63 -22.13 7.81
C THR A 9 -3.96 -22.96 6.57
N TYR A 10 -5.02 -23.76 6.63
CA TYR A 10 -5.48 -24.57 5.51
C TYR A 10 -6.54 -23.79 4.72
N SER A 11 -6.43 -23.77 3.39
CA SER A 11 -7.40 -23.16 2.48
C SER A 11 -7.49 -23.98 1.20
N SER A 12 -8.62 -23.89 0.49
CA SER A 12 -8.69 -24.40 -0.88
C SER A 12 -7.88 -23.52 -1.84
N PRO A 13 -7.43 -24.03 -3.01
CA PRO A 13 -6.75 -23.18 -4.00
C PRO A 13 -7.57 -21.96 -4.42
N GLU A 14 -8.89 -22.12 -4.58
CA GLU A 14 -9.79 -21.02 -4.94
C GLU A 14 -9.86 -19.95 -3.83
N GLU A 15 -10.00 -20.38 -2.58
CA GLU A 15 -10.04 -19.48 -1.43
C GLU A 15 -8.71 -18.75 -1.25
N HIS A 16 -7.59 -19.46 -1.41
CA HIS A 16 -6.26 -18.90 -1.40
C HIS A 16 -6.12 -17.79 -2.45
N ASP A 17 -6.47 -18.07 -3.71
CA ASP A 17 -6.33 -17.11 -4.80
C ASP A 17 -7.22 -15.88 -4.60
N LYS A 18 -8.43 -16.09 -4.09
CA LYS A 18 -9.35 -14.99 -3.73
C LYS A 18 -8.76 -14.10 -2.64
N MET A 19 -8.13 -14.67 -1.62
CA MET A 19 -7.47 -13.89 -0.56
C MET A 19 -6.23 -13.18 -1.10
N MET A 20 -5.42 -13.83 -1.93
CA MET A 20 -4.22 -13.24 -2.53
C MET A 20 -4.56 -12.12 -3.52
N ALA A 21 -5.78 -12.08 -4.07
CA ALA A 21 -6.24 -10.93 -4.82
C ALA A 21 -6.24 -9.65 -3.96
N VAL A 22 -6.61 -9.75 -2.68
CA VAL A 22 -6.56 -8.62 -1.75
C VAL A 22 -5.14 -8.43 -1.20
N VAL A 23 -4.49 -9.50 -0.73
CA VAL A 23 -3.21 -9.40 -0.01
C VAL A 23 -2.05 -9.05 -0.93
N GLN A 24 -2.04 -9.58 -2.15
CA GLN A 24 -0.92 -9.42 -3.08
C GLN A 24 -1.31 -8.58 -4.28
N VAL A 25 -2.38 -8.92 -5.01
CA VAL A 25 -2.70 -8.20 -6.26
C VAL A 25 -3.02 -6.74 -5.96
N LEU A 26 -3.95 -6.45 -5.05
CA LEU A 26 -4.32 -5.07 -4.71
C LEU A 26 -3.12 -4.27 -4.20
N VAL A 27 -2.36 -4.84 -3.27
CA VAL A 27 -1.20 -4.16 -2.64
C VAL A 27 -0.11 -3.88 -3.66
N HIS A 28 0.34 -4.89 -4.41
CA HIS A 28 1.43 -4.72 -5.37
C HIS A 28 1.02 -3.84 -6.55
N PHE A 29 -0.22 -3.98 -7.05
CA PHE A 29 -0.72 -3.11 -8.10
C PHE A 29 -0.74 -1.65 -7.65
N ASN A 30 -1.27 -1.37 -6.45
CA ASN A 30 -1.25 -0.02 -5.88
C ASN A 30 0.18 0.53 -5.76
N THR A 31 1.11 -0.24 -5.20
CA THR A 31 2.51 0.19 -5.03
C THR A 31 3.21 0.45 -6.36
N ILE A 32 2.99 -0.39 -7.38
CA ILE A 32 3.52 -0.18 -8.73
C ILE A 32 2.95 1.12 -9.33
N VAL A 33 1.63 1.31 -9.29
CA VAL A 33 0.97 2.51 -9.82
C VAL A 33 1.48 3.76 -9.11
N MET A 34 1.64 3.74 -7.78
CA MET A 34 2.21 4.86 -7.03
C MET A 34 3.64 5.18 -7.47
N GLY A 35 4.51 4.18 -7.61
CA GLY A 35 5.89 4.39 -8.04
C GLY A 35 6.00 4.91 -9.47
N GLU A 36 5.23 4.36 -10.40
CA GLU A 36 5.18 4.84 -11.78
C GLU A 36 4.60 6.26 -11.86
N THR A 37 3.58 6.58 -11.05
CA THR A 37 3.02 7.95 -10.97
C THR A 37 4.05 8.94 -10.44
N LEU A 38 4.83 8.56 -9.42
CA LEU A 38 5.94 9.38 -8.93
C LEU A 38 6.97 9.61 -10.04
N ARG A 39 7.35 8.56 -10.77
CA ARG A 39 8.27 8.66 -11.91
C ARG A 39 7.74 9.60 -12.99
N ASP A 40 6.46 9.46 -13.37
CA ASP A 40 5.83 10.25 -14.43
C ASP A 40 5.53 11.69 -14.01
N SER A 41 5.43 11.98 -12.71
CA SER A 41 5.27 13.35 -12.20
C SER A 41 6.48 14.26 -12.51
N GLY A 42 7.65 13.66 -12.77
CA GLY A 42 8.91 14.38 -12.98
C GLY A 42 9.48 15.04 -11.72
N ILE A 43 8.87 14.85 -10.56
CA ILE A 43 9.34 15.40 -9.29
C ILE A 43 10.45 14.49 -8.73
N SER A 44 11.59 15.06 -8.39
CA SER A 44 12.70 14.33 -7.77
C SER A 44 12.31 13.79 -6.39
N ILE A 45 12.51 12.49 -6.17
CA ILE A 45 12.31 11.86 -4.86
C ILE A 45 13.15 12.58 -3.79
N LEU A 46 14.39 12.97 -4.11
CA LEU A 46 15.27 13.71 -3.19
C LEU A 46 14.69 15.07 -2.81
N ASP A 47 13.98 15.73 -3.74
CA ASP A 47 13.32 16.99 -3.43
C ASP A 47 12.07 16.76 -2.57
N THR A 48 11.30 15.71 -2.85
CA THR A 48 10.17 15.36 -1.95
C THR A 48 10.66 15.08 -0.54
N LEU A 49 11.80 14.40 -0.37
CA LEU A 49 12.43 14.05 0.92
C LEU A 49 12.74 15.26 1.82
N LYS A 50 12.92 16.46 1.25
CA LYS A 50 13.16 17.70 2.01
C LYS A 50 11.91 18.21 2.74
N PHE A 51 10.71 17.79 2.31
CA PHE A 51 9.43 18.26 2.85
C PHE A 51 8.71 17.21 3.71
N THR A 52 9.37 16.10 4.04
CA THR A 52 8.64 14.89 4.48
C THR A 52 8.40 14.80 5.97
N SER A 53 7.31 14.10 6.29
CA SER A 53 7.12 13.42 7.55
C SER A 53 7.77 12.02 7.52
N PRO A 54 8.11 11.44 8.69
CA PRO A 54 8.63 10.08 8.79
C PRO A 54 7.77 9.01 8.10
N ILE A 55 6.45 9.18 8.11
CA ILE A 55 5.51 8.26 7.46
C ILE A 55 5.69 8.25 5.94
N TYR A 56 5.85 9.42 5.31
CA TYR A 56 6.07 9.47 3.86
C TYR A 56 7.41 8.82 3.46
N LYS A 57 8.45 8.97 4.29
CA LYS A 57 9.73 8.27 4.08
C LYS A 57 9.57 6.76 4.18
N LEU A 58 8.76 6.27 5.12
CA LEU A 58 8.43 4.85 5.22
C LEU A 58 7.68 4.36 3.98
N GLU A 59 6.68 5.10 3.50
CA GLU A 59 5.94 4.77 2.27
C GLU A 59 6.86 4.69 1.04
N LEU A 60 7.72 5.70 0.84
CA LEU A 60 8.71 5.67 -0.24
C LEU A 60 9.67 4.49 -0.13
N SER A 61 10.06 4.10 1.09
CA SER A 61 10.92 2.94 1.31
C SER A 61 10.24 1.64 0.91
N LEU A 62 8.94 1.51 1.16
CA LEU A 62 8.14 0.35 0.73
C LEU A 62 7.98 0.30 -0.80
N ILE A 63 7.75 1.45 -1.44
CA ILE A 63 7.71 1.56 -2.91
C ILE A 63 9.08 1.18 -3.49
N GLY A 64 10.16 1.80 -3.02
CA GLY A 64 11.51 1.53 -3.49
C GLY A 64 11.91 0.05 -3.30
N ARG A 65 11.52 -0.56 -2.18
CA ARG A 65 11.74 -2.00 -1.93
C ARG A 65 11.03 -2.89 -2.95
N LEU A 66 9.86 -2.51 -3.45
CA LEU A 66 9.17 -3.27 -4.50
C LEU A 66 9.98 -3.24 -5.80
N PHE A 67 10.44 -2.07 -6.23
CA PHE A 67 11.20 -1.92 -7.47
C PHE A 67 12.63 -2.50 -7.39
N ALA A 68 13.16 -2.75 -6.19
CA ALA A 68 14.44 -3.41 -5.99
C ALA A 68 14.36 -4.96 -6.10
N GLN A 69 13.16 -5.53 -6.22
CA GLN A 69 12.92 -6.97 -6.32
C GLN A 69 12.75 -7.43 -7.77
N ASP A 70 12.72 -8.75 -7.99
CA ASP A 70 12.60 -9.34 -9.33
C ASP A 70 11.21 -9.03 -9.94
N PRO A 71 11.15 -8.35 -11.10
CA PRO A 71 9.88 -8.06 -11.79
C PRO A 71 9.12 -9.32 -12.20
N THR A 72 9.81 -10.45 -12.41
CA THR A 72 9.19 -11.73 -12.78
C THR A 72 8.22 -12.20 -11.71
N LEU A 73 8.60 -12.09 -10.43
CA LEU A 73 7.74 -12.48 -9.30
C LEU A 73 6.42 -11.70 -9.29
N TYR A 74 6.49 -10.38 -9.50
CA TYR A 74 5.30 -9.55 -9.52
C TYR A 74 4.45 -9.78 -10.77
N ALA A 75 5.09 -10.07 -11.92
CA ALA A 75 4.38 -10.47 -13.11
C ALA A 75 3.60 -11.78 -12.85
N GLU A 76 4.23 -12.79 -12.26
CA GLU A 76 3.55 -14.05 -11.93
C GLU A 76 2.35 -13.82 -11.02
N ILE A 77 2.50 -13.06 -9.93
CA ILE A 77 1.40 -12.75 -9.01
C ILE A 77 0.25 -12.04 -9.73
N LEU A 78 0.55 -11.01 -10.53
CA LEU A 78 -0.48 -10.14 -11.12
C LEU A 78 -1.16 -10.78 -12.33
N PHE A 79 -0.44 -11.57 -13.13
CA PHE A 79 -0.98 -12.18 -14.34
C PHE A 79 -1.62 -13.56 -14.09
N GLN A 80 -1.15 -14.32 -13.09
CA GLN A 80 -1.66 -15.67 -12.85
C GLN A 80 -2.87 -15.72 -11.91
N ASN A 81 -3.04 -14.73 -11.02
CA ASN A 81 -4.19 -14.73 -10.10
C ASN A 81 -5.51 -14.53 -10.87
N PRO A 82 -6.47 -15.47 -10.82
CA PRO A 82 -7.70 -15.42 -11.61
C PRO A 82 -8.63 -14.26 -11.23
N TYR A 83 -8.50 -13.72 -10.01
CA TYR A 83 -9.28 -12.58 -9.53
C TYR A 83 -8.58 -11.23 -9.76
N SER A 84 -7.40 -11.23 -10.36
CA SER A 84 -6.56 -10.04 -10.53
C SER A 84 -7.29 -8.91 -11.26
N LYS A 85 -7.94 -9.25 -12.39
CA LYS A 85 -8.70 -8.27 -13.19
C LYS A 85 -9.79 -7.59 -12.36
N ASN A 86 -10.63 -8.37 -11.67
CA ASN A 86 -11.75 -7.83 -10.89
C ASN A 86 -11.26 -6.93 -9.77
N MET A 87 -10.15 -7.29 -9.10
CA MET A 87 -9.58 -6.46 -8.05
C MET A 87 -9.04 -5.13 -8.58
N ARG A 88 -8.33 -5.15 -9.71
CA ARG A 88 -7.82 -3.91 -10.35
C ARG A 88 -8.95 -3.00 -10.82
N GLU A 89 -10.01 -3.57 -11.41
CA GLU A 89 -11.18 -2.80 -11.83
C GLU A 89 -11.89 -2.15 -10.63
N LEU A 90 -12.03 -2.88 -9.52
CA LEU A 90 -12.58 -2.34 -8.27
C LEU A 90 -11.73 -1.21 -7.70
N PHE A 91 -10.39 -1.36 -7.70
CA PHE A 91 -9.47 -0.32 -7.26
C PHE A 91 -9.62 0.94 -8.12
N LEU A 92 -9.59 0.82 -9.45
CA LEU A 92 -9.73 1.96 -10.37
C LEU A 92 -11.08 2.66 -10.22
N LYS A 93 -12.17 1.89 -10.11
CA LYS A 93 -13.51 2.44 -9.85
C LYS A 93 -13.54 3.24 -8.54
N THR A 94 -12.88 2.74 -7.49
CA THR A 94 -12.82 3.40 -6.19
C THR A 94 -11.96 4.66 -6.24
N ALA A 95 -10.79 4.62 -6.88
CA ALA A 95 -9.94 5.79 -7.09
C ALA A 95 -10.66 6.89 -7.88
N ASN A 96 -11.31 6.54 -9.00
CA ASN A 96 -12.07 7.49 -9.81
C ASN A 96 -13.24 8.12 -9.05
N LYS A 97 -13.91 7.34 -8.19
CA LYS A 97 -14.96 7.86 -7.33
C LYS A 97 -14.42 8.95 -6.41
N PHE A 98 -13.31 8.71 -5.70
CA PHE A 98 -12.72 9.72 -4.83
C PHE A 98 -12.18 10.93 -5.60
N SER A 99 -11.58 10.72 -6.78
CA SER A 99 -11.19 11.83 -7.68
C SER A 99 -12.38 12.72 -8.00
N CYS A 100 -13.52 12.13 -8.41
CA CYS A 100 -14.74 12.89 -8.72
C CYS A 100 -15.28 13.68 -7.53
N LEU A 101 -15.16 13.15 -6.30
CA LEU A 101 -15.58 13.88 -5.09
C LEU A 101 -14.70 15.11 -4.85
N LEU A 102 -13.39 14.98 -5.05
CA LEU A 102 -12.44 16.07 -4.90
C LEU A 102 -12.65 17.15 -5.98
N ASP A 103 -12.83 16.75 -7.24
CA ASP A 103 -13.06 17.67 -8.36
C ASP A 103 -14.36 18.49 -8.19
N ARG A 104 -15.35 17.93 -7.49
CA ARG A 104 -16.62 18.59 -7.17
C ARG A 104 -16.60 19.37 -5.85
N GLU A 105 -15.49 19.32 -5.12
CA GLU A 105 -15.37 19.81 -3.75
C GLU A 105 -16.47 19.26 -2.81
N ASP A 106 -16.95 18.04 -3.05
CA ASP A 106 -18.03 17.42 -2.28
C ASP A 106 -17.51 16.85 -0.96
N ARG A 107 -17.28 17.77 -0.02
CA ARG A 107 -16.71 17.48 1.31
C ARG A 107 -17.60 16.59 2.15
N ASP A 108 -18.92 16.66 1.98
CA ASP A 108 -19.85 15.90 2.80
C ASP A 108 -19.93 14.44 2.34
N ALA A 109 -19.99 14.19 1.03
CA ALA A 109 -19.88 12.83 0.51
C ALA A 109 -18.50 12.20 0.80
N PHE A 110 -17.42 13.01 0.78
CA PHE A 110 -16.10 12.54 1.20
C PHE A 110 -16.12 12.06 2.66
N LYS A 111 -16.66 12.87 3.59
CA LYS A 111 -16.77 12.51 5.02
C LYS A 111 -17.62 11.26 5.22
N GLU A 112 -18.73 11.13 4.50
CA GLU A 112 -19.61 9.97 4.58
C GLU A 112 -18.85 8.68 4.19
N HIS A 113 -18.13 8.71 3.06
CA HIS A 113 -17.29 7.58 2.66
C HIS A 113 -16.13 7.29 3.62
N PHE A 114 -15.56 8.32 4.23
CA PHE A 114 -14.54 8.15 5.25
C PHE A 114 -15.10 7.44 6.50
N VAL A 115 -16.31 7.80 6.94
CA VAL A 115 -16.98 7.13 8.06
C VAL A 115 -17.24 5.65 7.76
N PHE A 116 -17.73 5.31 6.57
CA PHE A 116 -17.88 3.90 6.19
C PHE A 116 -16.55 3.14 6.18
N GLY A 117 -15.46 3.78 5.74
CA GLY A 117 -14.12 3.22 5.84
C GLY A 117 -13.72 2.97 7.30
N LYS A 118 -13.94 3.96 8.18
CA LYS A 118 -13.67 3.83 9.62
C LYS A 118 -14.44 2.68 10.25
N GLU A 119 -15.72 2.50 9.91
CA GLU A 119 -16.54 1.40 10.41
C GLU A 119 -15.98 0.03 9.99
N TYR A 120 -15.56 -0.12 8.74
CA TYR A 120 -14.92 -1.34 8.26
C TYR A 120 -13.61 -1.65 9.01
N PHE A 121 -12.79 -0.64 9.27
CA PHE A 121 -11.52 -0.79 9.98
C PHE A 121 -11.64 -0.78 11.51
N ASN A 122 -12.83 -0.60 12.09
CA ASN A 122 -12.99 -0.29 13.51
C ASN A 122 -12.31 -1.30 14.46
N TYR A 123 -12.33 -2.60 14.12
CA TYR A 123 -11.70 -3.65 14.93
C TYR A 123 -10.16 -3.67 14.86
N PHE A 124 -9.57 -2.96 13.89
CA PHE A 124 -8.13 -2.99 13.61
C PHE A 124 -7.48 -1.60 13.63
N ALA A 125 -8.27 -0.52 13.62
CA ALA A 125 -7.78 0.84 13.47
C ALA A 125 -6.87 1.29 14.62
N GLU A 126 -7.26 1.01 15.87
CA GLU A 126 -6.47 1.41 17.04
C GLU A 126 -5.15 0.64 17.12
N GLU A 127 -5.19 -0.68 16.94
CA GLU A 127 -3.99 -1.52 16.88
C GLU A 127 -3.06 -1.09 15.73
N SER A 128 -3.63 -0.78 14.56
CA SER A 128 -2.88 -0.26 13.41
C SER A 128 -2.18 1.05 13.72
N MET A 129 -2.88 1.98 14.38
CA MET A 129 -2.31 3.26 14.77
C MET A 129 -1.13 3.06 15.70
N GLN A 130 -1.32 2.31 16.79
CA GLN A 130 -0.26 2.02 17.78
C GLN A 130 0.95 1.32 17.15
N LEU A 131 0.71 0.36 16.25
CA LEU A 131 1.80 -0.30 15.53
C LEU A 131 2.53 0.66 14.60
N SER A 132 1.81 1.47 13.83
CA SER A 132 2.40 2.43 12.90
C SER A 132 3.20 3.51 13.62
N ASP A 133 2.73 4.00 14.78
CA ASP A 133 3.43 4.97 15.61
C ASP A 133 4.78 4.42 16.09
N ARG A 134 4.81 3.18 16.59
CA ARG A 134 6.07 2.52 16.99
C ARG A 134 7.04 2.37 15.82
N ILE A 135 6.55 1.97 14.64
CA ILE A 135 7.40 1.85 13.44
C ILE A 135 7.96 3.21 13.03
N ILE A 136 7.13 4.26 13.07
CA ILE A 136 7.53 5.62 12.75
C ILE A 136 8.60 6.11 13.74
N GLU A 137 8.39 5.91 15.04
CA GLU A 137 9.35 6.27 16.10
C GLU A 137 10.72 5.59 15.87
N GLU A 138 10.73 4.31 15.50
CA GLU A 138 11.94 3.58 15.16
C GLU A 138 12.66 4.17 13.94
N VAL A 139 11.92 4.51 12.88
CA VAL A 139 12.46 5.15 11.67
C VAL A 139 13.08 6.51 11.98
N VAL A 140 12.51 7.27 12.93
CA VAL A 140 13.01 8.59 13.35
C VAL A 140 14.22 8.48 14.27
N THR A 141 14.15 7.59 15.28
CA THR A 141 15.09 7.56 16.41
C THR A 141 16.40 6.88 16.05
N ASN A 142 16.37 5.81 15.25
CA ASN A 142 17.53 4.93 15.09
C ASN A 142 18.49 5.29 13.96
N ARG A 143 18.32 6.41 13.23
CA ARG A 143 19.07 6.69 11.98
C ARG A 143 19.27 5.39 11.18
N LEU A 144 18.19 4.65 10.91
CA LEU A 144 18.17 3.58 9.91
C LEU A 144 18.31 4.23 8.52
N LEU A 145 19.41 4.94 8.31
CA LEU A 145 19.70 5.67 7.11
C LEU A 145 20.42 4.70 6.19
N ILE A 146 19.74 4.38 5.08
CA ILE A 146 20.43 4.29 3.80
C ILE A 146 21.28 5.57 3.75
N ASN A 147 22.60 5.40 3.79
CA ASN A 147 23.54 6.51 3.79
C ASN A 147 23.12 7.53 2.73
N ASP A 148 23.09 8.80 3.10
CA ASP A 148 23.10 9.90 2.14
C ASP A 148 24.39 9.77 1.34
N HIS A 149 24.34 8.99 0.26
CA HIS A 149 25.43 8.92 -0.69
C HIS A 149 25.42 10.24 -1.45
N HIS A 150 26.30 11.14 -1.00
CA HIS A 150 26.82 12.28 -1.74
C HIS A 150 27.36 11.86 -3.11
#